data_AF-A0A6C0L3T3-F1
#
_entry.id   AF-A0A6C0L3T3-F1
#
_cell.length_a   1.000
_cell.length_b   1.000
_cell.length_c   1.000
_cell.angle_alpha   90.00
_cell.angle_beta   90.00
_cell.angle_gamma   90.00
#
_symmetry.space_group_name_H-M   'P 1'
#
loop_
_entity.id
_entity.type
_entity.pdbx_description
1 polymer ?
#
loop_
_entity_poly.entity_id
_entity_poly.type
_entity_poly.pdbx_seq_one_letter_code
_entity_poly.pdbx_strand_id
1 'polypeptide(L)'
;MENDETEYVKGSGDDFIHFIFSNAPKDEGSIKLELDPCPDNTKIGLHIFQELLMIFTGGLKYIFGSNGQVNILELQSEDIHLMNQYFKSFGFSLEVNKFSIVDYLDNMKLPNYFVDQELIEDTTQLRDIYFERTFDEYIFRISFDFLR
;
A
#
# COMPACT_ATOMS: atom_id res chain seq x y z
N MET A 1 10.49 17.35 -8.89
CA MET A 1 10.48 18.70 -8.26
C MET A 1 9.36 19.48 -8.90
N GLU A 2 8.64 20.27 -8.11
CA GLU A 2 7.52 21.09 -8.58
C GLU A 2 7.97 22.08 -9.67
N ASN A 3 7.10 22.32 -10.64
CA ASN A 3 7.32 23.19 -11.80
C ASN A 3 6.03 23.94 -12.15
N ASP A 4 6.07 24.77 -13.18
CA ASP A 4 4.93 25.59 -13.62
C ASP A 4 3.72 24.77 -14.11
N GLU A 5 3.89 23.46 -14.35
CA GLU A 5 2.85 22.52 -14.77
C GLU A 5 2.28 21.69 -13.59
N THR A 6 2.74 21.93 -12.36
CA THR A 6 2.29 21.17 -11.19
C THR A 6 0.87 21.58 -10.79
N GLU A 7 -0.06 20.63 -10.89
CA GLU A 7 -1.45 20.79 -10.44
C GLU A 7 -1.60 20.35 -8.98
N TYR A 8 -2.15 21.24 -8.14
CA TYR A 8 -2.46 20.92 -6.74
C TYR A 8 -3.94 20.51 -6.63
N VAL A 9 -4.17 19.27 -6.22
CA VAL A 9 -5.51 18.74 -5.96
C VAL A 9 -5.72 18.66 -4.44
N LYS A 10 -6.76 19.32 -3.94
CA LYS A 10 -7.18 19.23 -2.53
C LYS A 10 -8.48 18.45 -2.43
N GLY A 11 -8.57 17.54 -1.47
CA GLY A 11 -9.76 16.73 -1.25
C GLY A 11 -9.62 15.86 0.00
N SER A 12 -10.69 15.13 0.31
CA SER A 12 -10.67 14.05 1.30
C SER A 12 -9.89 12.83 0.78
N GLY A 13 -9.66 11.85 1.65
CA GLY A 13 -9.09 10.56 1.23
C GLY A 13 -9.92 9.89 0.11
N ASP A 14 -11.25 9.96 0.18
CA ASP A 14 -12.12 9.39 -0.86
C ASP A 14 -11.98 10.14 -2.20
N ASP A 15 -11.84 11.47 -2.16
CA ASP A 15 -11.60 12.28 -3.36
C ASP A 15 -10.24 11.92 -4.00
N PHE A 16 -9.23 11.65 -3.18
CA PHE A 16 -7.92 11.20 -3.64
C PHE A 16 -8.01 9.83 -4.32
N ILE A 17 -8.68 8.85 -3.70
CA ILE A 17 -8.91 7.53 -4.31
C ILE A 17 -9.62 7.69 -5.65
N HIS A 18 -10.70 8.46 -5.70
CA HIS A 18 -11.44 8.67 -6.95
C HIS A 18 -10.56 9.33 -8.02
N PHE A 19 -9.82 10.39 -7.69
CA PHE A 19 -8.95 11.10 -8.63
C PHE A 19 -7.86 10.19 -9.21
N ILE A 20 -7.19 9.41 -8.36
CA ILE A 20 -6.12 8.51 -8.77
C ILE A 20 -6.65 7.36 -9.62
N PHE A 21 -7.61 6.60 -9.12
CA PHE A 21 -7.99 5.32 -9.71
C PHE A 21 -9.06 5.44 -10.80
N SER A 22 -9.59 6.65 -11.06
CA SER A 22 -10.42 6.94 -12.24
C SER A 22 -9.62 7.12 -13.54
N ASN A 23 -8.30 7.25 -13.44
CA ASN A 23 -7.39 7.44 -14.56
C ASN A 23 -6.41 6.26 -14.63
N ALA A 24 -5.77 6.05 -15.79
CA ALA A 24 -4.69 5.08 -15.87
C ALA A 24 -3.50 5.50 -14.96
N PRO A 25 -2.68 4.55 -14.48
CA PRO A 25 -1.46 4.88 -13.76
C PRO A 25 -0.59 5.87 -14.55
N LYS A 26 -0.01 6.84 -13.86
CA LYS A 26 0.92 7.80 -14.47
C LYS A 26 2.35 7.27 -14.44
N ASP A 27 3.25 8.00 -15.11
CA ASP A 27 4.67 7.69 -15.12
C ASP A 27 5.26 7.58 -13.71
N GLU A 28 6.31 6.76 -13.57
CA GLU A 28 6.97 6.53 -12.29
C GLU A 28 7.47 7.84 -11.66
N GLY A 29 7.10 8.07 -10.40
CA GLY A 29 7.46 9.28 -9.66
C GLY A 29 6.85 10.59 -10.19
N SER A 30 5.86 10.53 -11.09
CA SER A 30 5.24 11.73 -11.66
C SER A 30 4.21 12.39 -10.72
N ILE A 31 3.79 11.72 -9.65
CA ILE A 31 2.84 12.24 -8.67
C ILE A 31 3.55 12.38 -7.33
N LYS A 32 3.55 13.60 -6.79
CA LYS A 32 4.02 13.85 -5.43
C LYS A 32 2.89 13.57 -4.45
N LEU A 33 3.01 12.49 -3.69
CA LEU A 33 2.06 12.16 -2.61
C LEU A 33 2.41 12.96 -1.36
N GLU A 34 1.47 13.75 -0.86
CA GLU A 34 1.56 14.42 0.44
C GLU A 34 0.64 13.70 1.42
N LEU A 35 1.22 13.12 2.46
CA LEU A 35 0.47 12.42 3.50
C LEU A 35 0.07 13.38 4.61
N ASP A 36 -1.02 13.04 5.30
CA ASP A 36 -1.42 13.78 6.50
C ASP A 36 -0.29 13.77 7.54
N PRO A 37 -0.22 14.80 8.41
CA PRO A 37 0.78 14.86 9.46
C PRO A 37 0.77 13.59 10.32
N CYS A 38 1.96 13.05 10.59
CA CYS A 38 2.09 11.89 11.46
C CYS A 38 1.51 12.19 12.85
N PRO A 39 0.56 11.37 13.36
CA PRO A 39 0.01 11.55 14.69
C PRO A 39 1.08 11.51 15.79
N ASP A 40 0.82 12.21 16.89
CA ASP A 40 1.71 12.22 18.05
C ASP A 40 1.96 10.80 18.57
N ASN A 41 3.23 10.48 18.83
CA ASN A 41 3.72 9.18 19.29
C ASN A 41 3.64 8.02 18.28
N THR A 42 3.25 8.26 17.03
CA THR A 42 3.37 7.25 15.96
C THR A 42 4.74 7.35 15.29
N LYS A 43 5.35 6.20 14.98
CA LYS A 43 6.60 6.15 14.22
C LYS A 43 6.32 6.50 12.75
N ILE A 44 7.14 7.38 12.16
CA ILE A 44 6.90 7.88 10.79
C ILE A 44 6.81 6.75 9.75
N GLY A 45 7.64 5.71 9.85
CA GLY A 45 7.57 4.57 8.94
C GLY A 45 6.25 3.79 9.04
N LEU A 46 5.71 3.63 10.26
CA LEU A 46 4.40 3.02 10.48
C LEU A 46 3.27 3.89 9.93
N HIS A 47 3.34 5.20 10.14
CA HIS A 47 2.36 6.15 9.60
C HIS A 47 2.31 6.09 8.06
N ILE A 48 3.48 6.16 7.40
CA ILE A 48 3.58 6.01 5.94
C ILE A 48 2.99 4.67 5.50
N PHE A 49 3.34 3.58 6.18
CA PHE A 49 2.80 2.25 5.87
C PHE A 49 1.26 2.21 5.95
N GLN A 50 0.68 2.79 7.02
CA GLN A 50 -0.77 2.82 7.25
C GLN A 50 -1.49 3.63 6.16
N GLU A 51 -0.98 4.80 5.80
CA GLU A 51 -1.52 5.62 4.72
C GLU A 51 -1.47 4.89 3.36
N LEU A 52 -0.34 4.25 3.04
CA LEU A 52 -0.20 3.45 1.81
C LEU A 52 -1.16 2.25 1.81
N LEU A 53 -1.36 1.59 2.95
CA LEU A 53 -2.33 0.50 3.08
C LEU A 53 -3.78 0.99 2.90
N MET A 54 -4.11 2.18 3.40
CA MET A 54 -5.41 2.82 3.17
C MET A 54 -5.62 3.13 1.68
N ILE A 55 -4.60 3.69 1.01
CA ILE A 55 -4.64 3.94 -0.44
C ILE A 55 -4.83 2.64 -1.22
N PHE A 56 -4.08 1.60 -0.87
CA PHE A 56 -4.18 0.29 -1.52
C PHE A 56 -5.57 -0.32 -1.38
N THR A 57 -6.10 -0.38 -0.15
CA THR A 57 -7.43 -0.96 0.10
C THR A 57 -8.56 -0.12 -0.49
N GLY A 58 -8.43 1.20 -0.52
CA GLY A 58 -9.34 2.11 -1.22
C GLY A 58 -9.33 1.89 -2.73
N GLY A 59 -8.14 1.80 -3.34
CA GLY A 59 -7.98 1.53 -4.77
C GLY A 59 -8.52 0.17 -5.19
N LEU A 60 -8.28 -0.88 -4.38
CA LEU A 60 -8.88 -2.20 -4.62
C LEU A 60 -10.40 -2.12 -4.65
N LYS A 61 -11.02 -1.43 -3.67
CA LYS A 61 -12.48 -1.25 -3.63
C LYS A 61 -13.00 -0.43 -4.81
N TYR A 62 -12.24 0.55 -5.25
CA TYR A 62 -12.62 1.40 -6.37
C TYR A 62 -12.60 0.63 -7.70
N ILE A 63 -11.53 -0.13 -7.97
CA ILE A 63 -11.32 -0.80 -9.26
C ILE A 63 -12.04 -2.15 -9.33
N PHE A 64 -11.92 -2.96 -8.27
CA PHE A 64 -12.35 -4.37 -8.26
C PHE A 64 -13.54 -4.62 -7.31
N GLY A 65 -14.00 -3.58 -6.61
CA GLY A 65 -15.04 -3.73 -5.62
C GLY A 65 -16.42 -3.96 -6.24
N SER A 66 -17.19 -4.82 -5.60
CA SER A 66 -18.62 -4.97 -5.84
C SER A 66 -19.36 -4.78 -4.52
N ASN A 67 -20.36 -3.90 -4.48
CA ASN A 67 -21.09 -3.54 -3.26
C ASN A 67 -20.20 -3.10 -2.08
N GLY A 68 -19.10 -2.40 -2.37
CA GLY A 68 -18.16 -1.88 -1.36
C GLY A 68 -17.23 -2.94 -0.74
N GLN A 69 -17.22 -4.16 -1.27
CA GLN A 69 -16.35 -5.26 -0.84
C GLN A 69 -15.48 -5.75 -2.00
N VAL A 70 -14.31 -6.28 -1.66
CA VAL A 70 -13.37 -6.88 -2.62
C VAL A 70 -13.10 -8.30 -2.17
N ASN A 71 -13.19 -9.25 -3.10
CA ASN A 71 -12.72 -10.61 -2.86
C ASN A 71 -11.24 -10.71 -3.26
N ILE A 72 -10.33 -10.60 -2.29
CA ILE A 72 -8.88 -10.65 -2.55
C ILE A 72 -8.44 -12.00 -3.14
N LEU A 73 -9.22 -13.07 -2.96
CA LEU A 73 -8.93 -14.39 -3.53
C LEU A 73 -9.11 -14.42 -5.06
N GLU A 74 -9.86 -13.48 -5.62
CA GLU A 74 -10.14 -13.39 -7.06
C GLU A 74 -9.14 -12.51 -7.81
N LEU A 75 -8.29 -11.75 -7.10
CA LEU A 75 -7.26 -10.91 -7.73
C LEU A 75 -6.23 -11.76 -8.45
N GLN A 76 -5.96 -11.40 -9.71
CA GLN A 76 -4.94 -12.01 -10.54
C GLN A 76 -3.61 -11.27 -10.45
N SER A 77 -2.55 -11.86 -11.01
CA SER A 77 -1.22 -11.24 -10.99
C SER A 77 -1.20 -9.90 -11.73
N GLU A 78 -2.01 -9.78 -12.79
CA GLU A 78 -2.20 -8.56 -13.57
C GLU A 78 -2.87 -7.45 -12.75
N ASP A 79 -3.81 -7.80 -11.87
CA ASP A 79 -4.48 -6.84 -10.98
C ASP A 79 -3.48 -6.26 -9.96
N ILE A 80 -2.65 -7.13 -9.39
CA ILE A 80 -1.57 -6.72 -8.47
C ILE A 80 -0.52 -5.89 -9.22
N HIS A 81 -0.19 -6.27 -10.46
CA HIS A 81 0.72 -5.50 -11.30
C HIS A 81 0.18 -4.08 -11.57
N LEU A 82 -1.10 -3.97 -11.92
CA LEU A 82 -1.78 -2.69 -12.12
C LEU A 82 -1.73 -1.83 -10.85
N MET A 83 -2.05 -2.42 -9.70
CA MET A 83 -1.95 -1.70 -8.42
C MET A 83 -0.52 -1.22 -8.17
N ASN A 84 0.48 -2.06 -8.41
CA ASN A 84 1.87 -1.65 -8.26
C ASN A 84 2.24 -0.50 -9.21
N GLN A 85 1.72 -0.47 -10.45
CA GLN A 85 1.94 0.66 -11.35
C GLN A 85 1.41 1.98 -10.78
N TYR A 86 0.24 1.99 -10.13
CA TYR A 86 -0.22 3.20 -9.43
C TYR A 86 0.73 3.61 -8.31
N PHE A 87 1.17 2.67 -7.47
CA PHE A 87 2.11 2.97 -6.38
C PHE A 87 3.43 3.54 -6.91
N LYS A 88 3.90 3.04 -8.05
CA LYS A 88 5.08 3.56 -8.73
C LYS A 88 4.90 5.01 -9.18
N SER A 89 3.70 5.41 -9.59
CA SER A 89 3.41 6.81 -9.92
C SER A 89 3.67 7.75 -8.73
N PHE A 90 3.54 7.26 -7.49
CA PHE A 90 3.78 8.01 -6.24
C PHE A 90 5.20 7.84 -5.67
N GLY A 91 6.08 7.08 -6.32
CA GLY A 91 7.43 6.81 -5.81
C GLY A 91 7.54 5.64 -4.83
N PHE A 92 6.57 4.73 -4.81
CA PHE A 92 6.58 3.53 -3.98
C PHE A 92 6.47 2.25 -4.80
N SER A 93 6.99 1.13 -4.29
CA SER A 93 6.68 -0.20 -4.81
C SER A 93 5.73 -0.92 -3.87
N LEU A 94 4.70 -1.56 -4.43
CA LEU A 94 3.78 -2.44 -3.73
C LEU A 94 4.16 -3.91 -4.00
N GLU A 95 4.18 -4.71 -2.94
CA GLU A 95 4.32 -6.16 -3.01
C GLU A 95 3.13 -6.82 -2.31
N VAL A 96 2.46 -7.74 -3.03
CA VAL A 96 1.38 -8.57 -2.48
C VAL A 96 1.75 -10.03 -2.71
N ASN A 97 2.06 -10.73 -1.62
CA ASN A 97 2.37 -12.13 -1.64
C ASN A 97 1.19 -12.97 -1.15
N LYS A 98 0.95 -14.10 -1.82
CA LYS A 98 -0.04 -15.10 -1.44
C LYS A 98 0.68 -16.40 -1.11
N PHE A 99 0.56 -16.86 0.12
CA PHE A 99 1.18 -18.10 0.59
C PHE A 99 0.12 -19.15 0.87
N SER A 100 0.40 -20.41 0.55
CA SER A 100 -0.24 -21.51 1.26
C SER A 100 0.28 -21.56 2.71
N ILE A 101 -0.40 -22.29 3.59
CA ILE A 101 0.08 -22.49 4.98
C ILE A 101 1.50 -23.08 5.00
N VAL A 102 1.82 -24.00 4.09
CA VAL A 102 3.14 -24.64 4.03
C VAL A 102 4.20 -23.64 3.58
N ASP A 103 3.94 -22.92 2.48
CA ASP A 103 4.89 -21.92 1.95
C ASP A 103 5.13 -20.78 2.95
N TYR A 104 4.11 -20.45 3.75
CA TYR A 104 4.22 -19.43 4.76
C TYR A 104 5.27 -19.76 5.84
N LEU A 105 5.39 -21.02 6.25
CA LEU A 105 6.37 -21.43 7.27
C LEU A 105 7.80 -21.16 6.82
N ASP A 106 8.10 -21.34 5.53
CA ASP A 106 9.42 -21.08 4.94
C ASP A 106 9.66 -19.59 4.66
N ASN A 107 8.59 -18.79 4.58
CA ASN A 107 8.64 -17.36 4.24
C ASN A 107 8.22 -16.46 5.41
N MET A 108 8.14 -17.00 6.62
CA MET A 108 7.70 -16.26 7.80
C MET A 108 8.70 -15.14 8.10
N LYS A 109 8.21 -13.91 8.21
CA LYS A 109 9.00 -12.77 8.66
C LYS A 109 8.67 -12.52 10.13
N LEU A 110 9.68 -12.18 10.93
CA LEU A 110 9.53 -11.78 12.32
C LEU A 110 10.54 -10.66 12.66
N PRO A 111 10.19 -9.73 13.57
CA PRO A 111 8.86 -9.57 14.16
C PRO A 111 7.84 -9.02 13.14
N ASN A 112 6.55 -9.17 13.43
CA ASN A 112 5.51 -8.48 12.65
C ASN A 112 5.37 -7.06 13.20
N TYR A 113 6.16 -6.13 12.68
CA TYR A 113 6.21 -4.73 13.16
C TYR A 113 4.85 -4.01 13.10
N PHE A 114 3.93 -4.43 12.23
CA PHE A 114 2.60 -3.82 12.18
C PHE A 114 1.75 -4.19 13.41
N VAL A 115 1.97 -5.39 13.97
CA VAL A 115 1.34 -5.88 15.20
C VAL A 115 2.13 -5.41 16.43
N ASP A 116 3.44 -5.66 16.44
CA ASP A 116 4.36 -5.36 17.54
C ASP A 116 5.01 -3.99 17.34
N GLN A 117 4.19 -2.94 17.30
CA GLN A 117 4.58 -1.57 16.92
C GLN A 117 5.66 -0.98 17.84
N GLU A 118 5.75 -1.45 19.08
CA GLU A 118 6.77 -1.07 20.05
C GLU A 118 8.19 -1.49 19.65
N LEU A 119 8.32 -2.47 18.75
CA LEU A 119 9.60 -2.93 18.23
C LEU A 119 10.10 -2.07 17.06
N ILE A 120 9.31 -1.09 16.60
CA ILE A 120 9.70 -0.20 15.50
C ILE A 120 10.75 0.81 15.99
N GLU A 121 11.91 0.77 15.36
CA GLU A 121 13.02 1.69 15.58
C GLU A 121 13.18 2.63 14.38
N ASP A 122 13.97 3.69 14.54
CA ASP A 122 14.22 4.66 13.47
C ASP A 122 14.98 4.06 12.27
N THR A 123 15.60 2.89 12.46
CA THR A 123 16.28 2.11 11.41
C THR A 123 15.38 1.08 10.72
N THR A 124 14.16 0.83 11.23
CA THR A 124 13.22 -0.11 10.61
C THR A 124 12.85 0.40 9.22
N GLN A 125 13.06 -0.44 8.20
CA GLN A 125 12.79 -0.05 6.82
C GLN A 125 11.31 -0.23 6.50
N LEU A 126 10.78 0.57 5.56
CA LEU A 126 9.37 0.48 5.18
C LEU A 126 8.98 -0.94 4.72
N ARG A 127 9.86 -1.59 3.95
CA ARG A 127 9.69 -2.98 3.46
C ARG A 127 9.66 -4.05 4.55
N ASP A 128 10.13 -3.72 5.75
CA ASP A 128 10.10 -4.64 6.88
C ASP A 128 8.75 -4.57 7.62
N ILE A 129 8.00 -3.48 7.45
CA ILE A 129 6.62 -3.35 7.93
C ILE A 129 5.70 -3.98 6.89
N TYR A 130 4.86 -4.93 7.32
CA TYR A 130 3.92 -5.61 6.44
C TYR A 130 2.61 -5.89 7.15
N PHE A 131 1.54 -5.98 6.37
CA PHE A 131 0.21 -6.37 6.83
C PHE A 131 -0.06 -7.80 6.39
N GLU A 132 -0.57 -8.62 7.30
CA GLU A 132 -0.95 -9.99 7.00
C GLU A 132 -2.41 -10.26 7.32
N ARG A 133 -3.05 -11.05 6.46
CA ARG A 133 -4.37 -11.56 6.74
C ARG A 133 -4.59 -12.92 6.10
N THR A 134 -5.21 -13.81 6.87
CA THR A 134 -5.62 -15.13 6.40
C THR A 134 -7.01 -15.03 5.77
N PHE A 135 -7.16 -15.59 4.57
CA PHE A 135 -8.42 -15.79 3.89
C PHE A 135 -8.47 -17.22 3.39
N ASP A 136 -9.43 -17.99 3.90
CA ASP A 136 -9.54 -19.43 3.65
C ASP A 136 -8.22 -20.15 4.02
N GLU A 137 -7.60 -20.88 3.09
CA GLU A 137 -6.32 -21.59 3.31
C GLU A 137 -5.07 -20.76 2.92
N TYR A 138 -5.25 -19.48 2.59
CA TYR A 138 -4.16 -18.61 2.12
C TYR A 138 -3.85 -17.48 3.09
N ILE A 139 -2.57 -17.13 3.18
CA ILE A 139 -2.09 -15.96 3.90
C ILE A 139 -1.64 -14.92 2.87
N PHE A 140 -2.24 -13.74 2.93
CA PHE A 140 -1.84 -12.60 2.13
C PHE A 140 -0.94 -11.70 2.94
N ARG A 141 0.23 -11.34 2.40
CA ARG A 141 1.15 -10.36 2.97
C ARG A 141 1.27 -9.17 2.02
N ILE A 142 1.04 -7.97 2.53
CA ILE A 142 1.18 -6.71 1.79
C ILE A 142 2.30 -5.90 2.42
N SER A 143 3.24 -5.46 1.59
CA SER A 143 4.35 -4.59 1.98
C SER A 143 4.62 -3.52 0.94
N PHE A 144 5.28 -2.45 1.38
CA PHE A 144 5.66 -1.32 0.53
C PHE A 144 7.15 -1.03 0.68
N ASP A 145 7.75 -0.43 -0.34
CA ASP A 145 9.10 0.14 -0.23
C ASP A 145 9.17 1.45 -1.02
N PHE A 146 10.17 2.26 -0.74
CA PHE A 146 10.47 3.44 -1.57
C PHE A 146 11.09 2.98 -2.89
N LEU A 147 10.63 3.56 -4.01
CA LEU A 147 11.36 3.43 -5.27
C LEU A 147 12.72 4.12 -5.15
N ARG A 148 13.77 3.44 -5.57
CA ARG A 148 15.15 3.92 -5.56
C ARG A 148 15.64 4.25 -6.95
#